data_AF-A0A5J9V094-F1
#
_entry.id   AF-A0A5J9V094-F1
#
_cell.length_a   1.000
_cell.length_b   1.000
_cell.length_c   1.000
_cell.angle_alpha   90.00
_cell.angle_beta   90.00
_cell.angle_gamma   90.00
#
_symmetry.space_group_name_H-M   'P 1'
#
loop_
_entity.id
_entity.type
_entity.pdbx_description
1 polymer ?
#
loop_
_entity_poly.entity_id
_entity_poly.type
_entity_poly.pdbx_seq_one_letter_code
_entity_poly.pdbx_strand_id
1 'polypeptide(L)'
;MRCTDHYQFDSPGIMKVDDKDLVSDEALWALYHRWCKYFKVERSHEEMIRRFDRFKTVVQKAHDKKNSNDSFGTGINSLADRFHSEFACKLGWDDLPSSRYCPA
;
A
#
# COMPACT_ATOMS: atom_id res chain seq x y z
N MET A 1 -1.42 33.14 6.39
CA MET A 1 -2.26 31.92 6.42
C MET A 1 -1.35 30.73 6.68
N ARG A 2 -1.38 30.18 7.88
CA ARG A 2 -0.70 28.91 8.22
C ARG A 2 -1.77 27.83 8.18
N CYS A 3 -1.81 27.06 7.09
CA CYS A 3 -2.59 25.83 7.05
C CYS A 3 -1.76 24.74 7.73
N THR A 4 -1.71 24.77 9.06
CA THR A 4 -1.38 23.59 9.86
C THR A 4 -2.69 22.93 10.23
N ASP A 5 -3.33 22.30 9.25
CA ASP A 5 -4.19 21.17 9.57
C ASP A 5 -3.25 20.07 10.03
N HIS A 6 -3.23 19.86 11.35
CA HIS A 6 -2.71 18.65 11.94
C HIS A 6 -3.47 17.49 11.30
N TYR A 7 -2.88 16.91 10.25
CA TYR A 7 -3.28 15.60 9.76
C TYR A 7 -3.09 14.65 10.94
N GLN A 8 -4.17 14.48 11.70
CA GLN A 8 -4.32 13.41 12.65
C GLN A 8 -4.25 12.14 11.81
N PHE A 9 -3.08 11.50 11.80
CA PHE A 9 -2.85 10.20 11.19
C PHE A 9 -3.57 9.18 12.07
N ASP A 10 -4.90 9.23 12.06
CA ASP A 10 -5.76 8.11 12.40
C ASP A 10 -5.56 7.08 11.28
N SER A 11 -4.33 6.56 11.11
CA SER A 11 -4.09 5.49 10.18
C SER A 11 -4.76 4.28 10.77
N PRO A 12 -5.84 3.80 10.14
CA PRO A 12 -6.47 2.60 10.62
C PRO A 12 -5.48 1.47 10.29
N GLY A 13 -4.74 0.99 11.30
CA GLY A 13 -3.43 0.33 11.16
C GLY A 13 -3.25 -0.56 9.92
N ILE A 14 -3.64 -1.83 10.02
CA ILE A 14 -3.53 -2.83 8.96
C ILE A 14 -4.94 -3.24 8.53
N MET A 15 -5.25 -3.13 7.24
CA MET A 15 -6.50 -3.64 6.68
C MET A 15 -6.34 -5.12 6.35
N LYS A 16 -7.17 -5.98 6.96
CA LYS A 16 -7.15 -7.43 6.71
C LYS A 16 -7.52 -7.74 5.25
N VAL A 17 -6.85 -8.72 4.68
CA VAL A 17 -7.13 -9.28 3.35
C VAL A 17 -7.67 -10.69 3.54
N ASP A 18 -8.82 -10.98 2.92
CA ASP A 18 -9.40 -12.32 2.90
C ASP A 18 -8.99 -13.07 1.63
N ASP A 19 -8.99 -14.40 1.69
CA ASP A 19 -8.64 -15.25 0.54
C ASP A 19 -9.66 -15.04 -0.60
N LYS A 20 -10.91 -14.71 -0.27
CA LYS A 20 -11.98 -14.36 -1.23
C LYS A 20 -11.65 -13.13 -2.06
N ASP A 21 -10.85 -12.21 -1.52
CA ASP A 21 -10.49 -10.97 -2.20
C ASP A 21 -9.44 -11.19 -3.30
N LEU A 22 -8.81 -12.36 -3.32
CA LEU A 22 -7.76 -12.75 -4.28
C LEU A 22 -8.25 -13.71 -5.37
N VAL A 23 -9.53 -14.10 -5.34
CA VAL A 23 -10.09 -15.11 -6.25
C VAL A 23 -10.19 -14.61 -7.68
N SER A 24 -10.39 -13.31 -7.89
CA SER A 24 -10.48 -12.72 -9.22
C SER A 24 -10.00 -11.26 -9.24
N ASP A 25 -9.74 -10.73 -10.44
CA ASP A 25 -9.37 -9.33 -10.63
C ASP A 25 -10.50 -8.39 -10.18
N GLU A 26 -11.78 -8.75 -10.37
CA GLU A 26 -12.92 -7.99 -9.87
C GLU A 26 -12.95 -7.93 -8.33
N ALA A 27 -12.63 -9.03 -7.67
CA ALA A 27 -12.53 -9.07 -6.20
C ALA A 27 -11.37 -8.19 -5.69
N LEU A 28 -10.23 -8.21 -6.40
CA LEU A 28 -9.08 -7.34 -6.13
C LEU A 28 -9.40 -5.87 -6.35
N TRP A 29 -10.18 -5.52 -7.38
CA TRP A 29 -10.68 -4.17 -7.59
C TRP A 29 -11.60 -3.71 -6.45
N ALA A 30 -12.52 -4.57 -6.02
CA ALA A 30 -13.37 -4.29 -4.87
C ALA A 30 -12.56 -4.10 -3.58
N LEU A 31 -11.51 -4.90 -3.38
CA LEU A 31 -10.54 -4.72 -2.30
C LEU A 31 -9.82 -3.37 -2.40
N TYR A 32 -9.40 -2.97 -3.60
CA TYR A 32 -8.70 -1.71 -3.82
C TYR A 32 -9.59 -0.49 -3.50
N HIS A 33 -10.87 -0.53 -3.88
CA HIS A 33 -11.82 0.51 -3.49
C HIS A 33 -12.07 0.56 -1.97
N ARG A 34 -12.21 -0.60 -1.31
CA ARG A 34 -12.32 -0.66 0.16
C ARG A 34 -11.07 -0.11 0.84
N TRP A 35 -9.89 -0.42 0.30
CA TRP A 35 -8.60 0.09 0.77
C TRP A 35 -8.52 1.61 0.65
N CYS A 36 -8.90 2.18 -0.51
CA CYS A 36 -8.95 3.63 -0.70
C CYS A 36 -9.86 4.30 0.33
N LYS A 37 -11.05 3.74 0.55
CA LYS A 37 -12.01 4.26 1.55
C LYS A 37 -11.48 4.15 2.97
N TYR A 38 -10.86 3.03 3.32
CA TYR A 38 -10.33 2.76 4.66
C TYR A 38 -9.21 3.73 5.01
N PHE A 39 -8.24 3.93 4.11
CA PHE A 39 -7.09 4.81 4.33
C PHE A 39 -7.33 6.26 3.89
N LYS A 40 -8.56 6.63 3.47
CA LYS A 40 -8.91 7.95 2.92
C LYS A 40 -7.94 8.38 1.79
N VAL A 41 -7.58 7.43 0.93
CA VAL A 41 -6.71 7.66 -0.23
C VAL A 41 -7.60 8.01 -1.42
N GLU A 42 -7.53 9.27 -1.84
CA GLU A 42 -8.21 9.74 -3.04
C GLU A 42 -7.33 9.50 -4.27
N ARG A 43 -7.87 8.79 -5.27
CA ARG A 43 -7.23 8.55 -6.58
C ARG A 43 -8.27 8.63 -7.68
N SER A 44 -7.88 9.17 -8.83
CA SER A 44 -8.68 9.05 -10.04
C SER A 44 -8.69 7.61 -10.51
N HIS A 45 -9.74 7.21 -11.25
CA HIS A 45 -9.85 5.87 -11.79
C HIS A 45 -8.65 5.50 -12.69
N GLU A 46 -8.19 6.45 -13.53
CA GLU A 46 -6.99 6.28 -14.36
C GLU A 46 -5.72 6.00 -13.54
N GLU A 47 -5.55 6.72 -12.42
CA GLU A 47 -4.40 6.52 -11.53
C GLU A 47 -4.49 5.19 -10.78
N MET A 48 -5.70 4.76 -10.42
CA MET A 48 -5.91 3.42 -9.87
C MET A 48 -5.51 2.35 -10.89
N ILE A 49 -5.88 2.48 -12.17
CA ILE A 49 -5.50 1.53 -13.23
C ILE A 49 -3.98 1.41 -13.32
N ARG A 50 -3.25 2.53 -13.38
CA ARG A 50 -1.77 2.52 -13.47
C ARG A 50 -1.09 1.83 -12.30
N ARG A 51 -1.71 1.84 -11.12
CA ARG A 51 -1.15 1.31 -9.87
C ARG A 51 -1.69 -0.06 -9.50
N PHE A 52 -2.69 -0.56 -10.22
CA PHE A 52 -3.38 -1.78 -9.87
C PHE A 52 -2.44 -3.00 -9.83
N ASP A 53 -1.49 -3.10 -10.76
CA ASP A 53 -0.52 -4.20 -10.78
C ASP A 53 0.42 -4.19 -9.56
N ARG A 54 0.80 -2.99 -9.10
CA ARG A 54 1.58 -2.83 -7.87
C ARG A 54 0.76 -3.24 -6.65
N PHE A 55 -0.48 -2.77 -6.59
CA PHE A 55 -1.40 -3.13 -5.52
C PHE A 55 -1.59 -4.66 -5.44
N LYS A 56 -1.88 -5.33 -6.56
CA LYS A 56 -1.96 -6.80 -6.67
C LYS A 56 -0.72 -7.48 -6.07
N THR A 57 0.47 -7.04 -6.47
CA THR A 57 1.74 -7.60 -5.98
C THR A 57 1.87 -7.48 -4.46
N VAL A 58 1.47 -6.35 -3.86
CA VAL A 58 1.56 -6.14 -2.41
C VAL A 58 0.55 -7.03 -1.66
N VAL A 59 -0.68 -7.13 -2.17
CA VAL A 59 -1.73 -7.97 -1.56
C VAL A 59 -1.32 -9.45 -1.60
N GLN A 60 -0.79 -9.93 -2.73
CA GLN A 60 -0.29 -11.30 -2.86
C GLN A 60 0.84 -11.58 -1.86
N LYS A 61 1.83 -10.69 -1.75
CA LYS A 61 2.91 -10.84 -0.75
C LYS A 61 2.41 -10.84 0.69
N ALA A 62 1.38 -10.04 1.00
CA ALA A 62 0.76 -10.03 2.32
C ALA A 62 0.02 -11.35 2.61
N HIS A 63 -0.60 -11.94 1.59
CA HIS A 63 -1.26 -13.24 1.67
C HIS A 63 -0.25 -14.39 1.81
N ASP A 64 0.83 -14.41 1.04
CA ASP A 64 1.85 -15.44 1.15
C ASP A 64 2.49 -15.46 2.55
N LYS A 65 2.73 -14.28 3.13
CA LYS A 65 3.26 -14.13 4.49
C LYS A 65 2.27 -14.56 5.59
N LYS A 66 0.96 -14.54 5.34
CA LYS A 66 -0.06 -15.14 6.23
C LYS A 66 0.17 -16.64 6.42
N ASN A 67 0.63 -17.30 5.36
CA ASN A 67 0.75 -18.75 5.29
C ASN A 67 2.11 -19.25 5.80
N SER A 68 3.11 -18.36 5.93
CA SER A 68 4.21 -18.56 6.87
C SER A 68 3.70 -18.27 8.27
N ASN A 69 3.95 -19.15 9.23
CA ASN A 69 3.41 -19.15 10.60
C ASN A 69 3.89 -17.95 11.48
N ASP A 70 4.02 -16.76 10.89
CA ASP A 70 4.60 -15.56 11.46
C ASP A 70 3.49 -14.58 11.87
N SER A 71 3.53 -14.15 13.13
CA SER A 71 2.46 -13.38 13.80
C SER A 71 2.34 -11.91 13.35
N PHE A 72 3.11 -11.48 12.36
CA PHE A 72 3.06 -10.11 11.84
C PHE A 72 1.82 -9.89 10.96
N GLY A 73 0.89 -9.10 11.50
CA GLY A 73 -0.29 -8.50 10.87
C GLY A 73 -0.60 -8.89 9.42
N THR A 74 -1.53 -9.82 9.26
CA THR A 74 -2.06 -10.34 7.98
C THR A 74 -2.87 -9.30 7.19
N GLY A 75 -2.23 -8.27 6.68
CA GLY A 75 -2.95 -7.28 5.89
C GLY A 75 -2.08 -6.21 5.27
N ILE A 76 -2.77 -5.26 4.65
CA ILE A 76 -2.15 -4.20 3.85
C ILE A 76 -2.31 -2.84 4.54
N ASN A 77 -1.29 -2.01 4.42
CA ASN A 77 -1.25 -0.65 4.99
C ASN A 77 -1.59 0.41 3.92
N SER A 78 -1.57 1.68 4.32
CA SER A 78 -1.84 2.85 3.46
C SER A 78 -0.86 3.08 2.31
N LEU A 79 0.16 2.22 2.16
CA LEU A 79 1.23 2.35 1.18
C LEU A 79 1.21 1.21 0.15
N ALA A 80 0.15 0.39 0.16
CA ALA A 80 0.02 -0.78 -0.69
C ALA A 80 0.08 -0.47 -2.20
N ASP A 81 -0.32 0.73 -2.61
CA ASP A 81 -0.31 1.17 -4.01
C ASP A 81 0.87 2.09 -4.39
N ARG A 82 1.82 2.30 -3.47
CA ARG A 82 2.94 3.22 -3.70
C ARG A 82 4.16 2.52 -4.26
N PHE A 83 4.86 3.22 -5.13
CA PHE A 83 6.19 2.83 -5.59
C PHE A 83 7.24 3.17 -4.52
N HIS A 84 8.35 2.43 -4.53
CA HIS A 84 9.47 2.68 -3.58
C HIS A 84 10.11 4.06 -3.81
N SER A 85 10.09 4.55 -5.05
CA SER A 85 10.52 5.91 -5.41
C SER A 85 9.67 7.01 -4.77
N GLU A 86 8.36 6.82 -4.67
CA GLU A 86 7.47 7.77 -3.99
C GLU A 86 7.67 7.79 -2.47
N PHE A 87 8.15 6.67 -1.92
CA PHE A 87 8.55 6.54 -0.53
C PHE A 87 9.79 7.40 -0.23
N ALA A 88 10.76 7.42 -1.16
CA ALA A 88 11.96 8.24 -1.04
C ALA A 88 11.63 9.73 -1.07
N CYS A 89 10.79 10.18 -2.00
CA CYS A 89 10.38 11.59 -2.05
C CYS A 89 9.61 12.04 -0.81
N LYS A 90 8.72 11.20 -0.27
CA LYS A 90 7.94 11.54 0.94
C LYS A 90 8.76 11.56 2.23
N LEU A 91 9.82 10.76 2.32
CA LEU A 91 10.69 10.70 3.51
C LEU A 91 11.94 11.58 3.37
N GLY A 92 12.13 12.26 2.24
CA GLY A 92 13.30 13.09 1.98
C GLY A 92 14.58 12.28 1.71
N TRP A 93 14.47 11.08 1.13
CA TRP A 93 15.60 10.19 0.85
C TRP A 93 16.21 10.41 -0.55
N ASP A 94 15.75 11.43 -1.27
CA ASP A 94 16.27 11.79 -2.60
C ASP A 94 17.75 12.24 -2.57
N ASP A 95 18.32 12.48 -1.39
CA ASP A 95 19.74 12.82 -1.18
C ASP A 95 20.66 11.61 -0.90
N LEU A 96 20.17 10.37 -0.90
CA LEU A 96 21.01 9.19 -0.66
C LEU A 96 21.46 8.52 -1.96
N PRO A 97 22.78 8.40 -2.21
CA PRO A 97 23.27 7.78 -3.44
C PRO A 97 22.83 6.31 -3.51
N SER A 98 22.32 5.95 -4.70
CA SER A 98 21.81 4.64 -5.14
C SER A 98 22.67 3.42 -4.72
N SER A 99 23.95 3.63 -4.40
CA SER A 99 24.95 2.63 -4.05
C SER A 99 24.66 1.79 -2.79
N ARG A 100 23.70 2.14 -1.91
CA ARG A 100 23.45 1.37 -0.68
C ARG A 100 22.36 0.28 -0.77
N TYR A 101 21.74 0.06 -1.92
CA TYR A 101 20.61 -0.90 -2.03
C TYR A 101 20.90 -2.19 -2.81
N CYS A 102 22.14 -2.43 -3.25
CA CYS A 102 22.53 -3.74 -3.74
C CYS A 102 23.43 -4.42 -2.70
N PRO A 103 22.94 -5.38 -1.88
CA PRO A 103 23.85 -6.35 -1.30
C PRO A 103 24.36 -7.26 -2.43
N ALA A 104 25.67 -7.52 -2.39
CA ALA A 104 26.39 -8.43 -3.28
C ALA A 104 25.86 -9.87 -3.21
#